data_AF-A0A932J003-F1
#
_entry.id   AF-A0A932J003-F1
#
_cell.length_a   1.000
_cell.length_b   1.000
_cell.length_c   1.000
_cell.angle_alpha   90.00
_cell.angle_beta   90.00
_cell.angle_gamma   90.00
#
_symmetry.space_group_name_H-M   'P 1'
#
loop_
_entity.id
_entity.type
_entity.pdbx_description
1 polymer ?
#
loop_
_entity_poly.entity_id
_entity_poly.type
_entity_poly.pdbx_seq_one_letter_code
_entity_poly.pdbx_strand_id
1 'polypeptide(L)'
;MFCPVCNTQNSAMAVRCIQCNSTLIHEATEDSAKSYQLKRQLDIKMYGGYGCIIGAGLAYLFSIFGGEGLNVGLLTVLVLVGGIVGRIVAKKMHDDLD
;
A
#
# COMPACT_ATOMS: atom_id res chain seq x y z
N MET A 1 33.37 -2.80 4.20
CA MET A 1 33.05 -4.21 4.55
C MET A 1 33.82 -5.13 3.61
N PHE A 2 34.44 -6.19 4.10
CA PHE A 2 35.06 -7.21 3.23
C PHE A 2 34.09 -8.35 2.95
N CYS A 3 34.07 -8.82 1.71
CA CYS A 3 33.25 -9.96 1.31
C CYS A 3 33.83 -11.27 1.88
N PRO A 4 33.05 -12.12 2.56
CA PRO A 4 33.57 -13.37 3.12
C PRO A 4 33.93 -14.42 2.05
N VAL A 5 33.46 -14.24 0.80
CA VAL A 5 33.69 -15.20 -0.31
C VAL A 5 34.91 -14.83 -1.15
N CYS A 6 35.04 -13.56 -1.54
CA CYS A 6 36.12 -13.12 -2.44
C CYS A 6 37.05 -12.07 -1.82
N ASN A 7 36.85 -11.71 -0.56
CA ASN A 7 37.62 -10.72 0.19
C ASN A 7 37.70 -9.33 -0.46
N THR A 8 36.80 -9.00 -1.40
CA THR A 8 36.74 -7.66 -1.99
C THR A 8 36.15 -6.65 -1.02
N GLN A 9 36.73 -5.44 -1.04
CA GLN A 9 36.26 -4.31 -0.25
C GLN A 9 35.00 -3.70 -0.87
N ASN A 10 33.91 -3.71 -0.11
CA ASN A 10 32.62 -3.14 -0.46
C ASN A 10 32.27 -1.98 0.48
N SER A 11 31.33 -1.13 0.05
CA SER A 11 30.75 -0.11 0.95
C SER A 11 30.06 -0.78 2.14
N ALA A 12 30.01 -0.09 3.28
CA ALA A 12 29.39 -0.64 4.49
C ALA A 12 27.87 -0.86 4.36
N MET A 13 27.24 -0.25 3.35
CA MET A 13 25.80 -0.37 3.07
C MET A 13 25.50 -1.27 1.86
N ALA A 14 26.51 -1.89 1.24
CA ALA A 14 26.30 -2.77 0.09
C ALA A 14 25.63 -4.08 0.53
N VAL A 15 24.44 -4.36 0.00
CA VAL A 15 23.69 -5.61 0.28
C VAL A 15 24.35 -6.82 -0.40
N ARG A 16 24.99 -6.60 -1.56
CA ARG A 16 25.70 -7.63 -2.33
C ARG A 16 27.10 -7.17 -2.69
N CYS A 17 28.02 -8.13 -2.82
CA CYS A 17 29.38 -7.86 -3.23
C CYS A 17 29.45 -7.44 -4.71
N ILE A 18 30.18 -6.36 -5.03
CA ILE A 18 30.27 -5.86 -6.41
C ILE A 18 30.90 -6.90 -7.36
N GLN A 19 31.81 -7.72 -6.84
CA GLN A 19 32.58 -8.65 -7.67
C GLN A 19 31.94 -10.04 -7.81
N CYS A 20 31.57 -10.70 -6.71
CA CYS A 20 31.02 -12.07 -6.74
C CYS A 20 29.51 -12.13 -6.48
N ASN A 21 28.84 -10.99 -6.29
CA ASN A 21 27.40 -10.89 -6.02
C ASN A 21 26.90 -11.64 -4.77
N SER A 22 27.81 -12.10 -3.89
CA SER A 22 27.44 -12.73 -2.63
C SER A 22 26.70 -11.74 -1.74
N THR A 23 25.66 -12.18 -1.04
CA THR A 23 24.97 -11.39 -0.02
C THR A 23 25.92 -11.07 1.14
N LEU A 24 26.07 -9.77 1.42
CA LEU A 24 26.91 -9.23 2.47
C LEU A 24 26.08 -8.92 3.73
N ILE A 25 24.86 -8.43 3.54
CA ILE A 25 23.93 -8.07 4.63
C ILE A 25 22.68 -8.92 4.45
N HIS A 26 22.55 -9.99 5.25
CA HIS A 26 21.43 -10.91 5.16
C HIS A 26 20.09 -10.30 5.61
N GLU A 27 20.12 -9.40 6.60
CA GLU A 27 18.92 -8.71 7.10
C GLU A 27 18.19 -7.91 6.02
N ALA A 28 18.93 -7.25 5.11
CA ALA A 28 18.33 -6.47 4.02
C ALA A 28 17.60 -7.33 2.96
N THR A 29 17.98 -8.60 2.82
CA THR A 29 17.40 -9.51 1.81
C THR A 29 16.20 -10.29 2.30
N GLU A 30 16.11 -10.64 3.59
CA GLU A 30 14.91 -11.30 4.11
C GLU A 30 13.78 -10.32 4.41
N ASP A 31 14.10 -9.09 4.82
CA ASP A 31 13.09 -8.07 5.07
C ASP A 31 12.37 -7.64 3.81
N SER A 32 12.99 -7.69 2.63
CA SER A 32 12.40 -7.16 1.40
C SER A 32 11.17 -7.97 0.94
N ALA A 33 11.18 -9.30 1.04
CA ALA A 33 10.05 -10.12 0.62
C ALA A 33 8.86 -10.05 1.60
N LYS A 34 9.14 -10.14 2.91
CA LYS A 34 8.11 -10.02 3.96
C LYS A 34 7.55 -8.59 4.03
N SER A 35 8.40 -7.57 3.92
CA SER A 35 7.96 -6.17 3.93
C SER A 35 7.13 -5.82 2.70
N TYR A 36 7.39 -6.42 1.54
CA TYR A 36 6.57 -6.21 0.35
C TYR A 36 5.13 -6.72 0.54
N GLN A 37 4.98 -7.94 1.06
CA GLN A 37 3.65 -8.50 1.35
C GLN A 37 2.91 -7.69 2.43
N LEU A 38 3.63 -7.21 3.44
CA LEU A 38 3.05 -6.40 4.51
C LEU A 38 2.57 -5.04 4.00
N LYS A 39 3.36 -4.37 3.15
CA LYS A 39 2.97 -3.13 2.47
C LYS A 39 1.71 -3.34 1.63
N ARG A 40 1.65 -4.42 0.83
CA ARG A 40 0.47 -4.78 0.03
C ARG A 40 -0.80 -4.94 0.87
N GLN A 41 -0.71 -5.59 2.04
CA GLN A 41 -1.88 -5.72 2.92
C GLN A 41 -2.30 -4.40 3.57
N LEU A 42 -1.34 -3.52 3.88
CA LEU A 42 -1.66 -2.19 4.39
C LEU A 42 -2.32 -1.32 3.34
N ASP A 43 -1.80 -1.29 2.11
CA ASP A 43 -2.35 -0.47 1.02
C ASP A 43 -3.82 -0.80 0.75
N ILE A 44 -4.16 -2.08 0.63
CA ILE A 44 -5.56 -2.51 0.40
C ILE A 44 -6.50 -2.03 1.53
N LYS A 45 -6.02 -2.03 2.79
CA LYS A 45 -6.81 -1.54 3.93
C LYS A 45 -6.92 -0.02 3.93
N MET A 46 -5.83 0.70 3.60
CA MET A 46 -5.82 2.16 3.55
C MET A 46 -6.73 2.69 2.44
N TYR A 47 -6.65 2.13 1.22
CA TYR A 47 -7.52 2.53 0.11
C TYR A 47 -9.01 2.24 0.37
N GLY A 48 -9.33 1.16 1.09
CA GLY A 48 -10.68 0.92 1.58
C GLY A 48 -11.17 2.03 2.53
N GLY A 49 -10.32 2.48 3.46
CA GLY A 49 -10.60 3.59 4.36
C GLY A 49 -10.82 4.92 3.63
N TYR A 50 -9.94 5.25 2.68
CA TYR A 50 -10.08 6.46 1.86
C TYR A 50 -11.40 6.46 1.06
N GLY A 51 -11.79 5.31 0.50
CA GLY A 51 -13.08 5.16 -0.19
C GLY A 51 -14.28 5.48 0.71
N CYS A 52 -14.27 5.03 1.96
CA CYS A 52 -15.32 5.34 2.93
C CYS A 52 -15.37 6.84 3.27
N ILE A 53 -14.22 7.48 3.47
CA ILE A 53 -14.13 8.92 3.79
C ILE A 53 -14.66 9.76 2.61
N ILE A 54 -14.26 9.43 1.39
CA ILE A 54 -14.74 10.11 0.18
C ILE A 54 -16.24 9.92 0.01
N GLY A 55 -16.76 8.70 0.21
CA GLY A 55 -18.19 8.41 0.16
C GLY A 55 -19.00 9.18 1.20
N ALA A 56 -18.51 9.26 2.44
CA ALA A 56 -19.13 10.06 3.50
C ALA A 56 -19.11 11.56 3.18
N GLY A 57 -18.00 12.07 2.64
CA GLY A 57 -17.87 13.46 2.20
C GLY A 57 -18.85 13.81 1.08
N LEU A 58 -19.00 12.94 0.09
CA LEU A 58 -20.00 13.08 -0.98
C LEU A 58 -21.43 13.09 -0.45
N ALA A 59 -21.76 12.19 0.48
CA ALA A 59 -23.09 12.15 1.10
C ALA A 59 -23.40 13.43 1.89
N TYR A 60 -22.41 13.95 2.63
CA TYR A 60 -22.54 15.20 3.37
C TYR A 60 -22.73 16.39 2.42
N LEU A 61 -21.94 16.45 1.34
CA LEU A 61 -22.05 17.50 0.33
C LEU A 61 -23.43 17.47 -0.34
N PHE A 62 -23.93 16.28 -0.69
CA PHE A 62 -25.27 16.11 -1.24
C PHE A 62 -26.37 16.57 -0.27
N SER A 63 -26.18 16.37 1.04
CA SER A 63 -27.14 16.83 2.05
C SER A 63 -27.15 18.35 2.20
N ILE A 64 -26.01 19.02 1.99
CA ILE A 64 -25.93 20.50 1.99
C ILE A 64 -26.61 21.08 0.76
N PHE A 65 -26.31 20.56 -0.43
CA PHE A 65 -26.82 21.11 -1.69
C PHE A 65 -28.24 20.65 -2.04
N GLY A 66 -28.64 19.46 -1.61
CA GLY A 66 -29.95 18.88 -1.90
C GLY A 66 -31.08 19.42 -1.03
N GLY A 67 -30.80 20.10 0.08
CA GLY A 67 -31.81 20.64 0.99
C GLY A 67 -32.63 19.59 1.75
N GLU A 68 -32.52 18.31 1.37
CA GLU A 68 -33.03 17.18 2.12
C GLU A 68 -32.06 16.85 3.26
N GLY A 69 -32.59 16.73 4.48
CA GLY A 69 -31.80 16.37 5.65
C GLY A 69 -31.03 15.06 5.47
N LEU A 70 -30.02 14.84 6.30
CA LEU A 70 -29.08 13.70 6.19
C LEU A 70 -29.82 12.36 6.06
N ASN A 71 -29.91 11.83 4.84
CA ASN A 71 -30.57 10.55 4.60
C ASN A 71 -29.59 9.42 4.92
N VAL A 72 -29.81 8.76 6.07
CA VAL A 72 -28.97 7.65 6.57
C VAL A 72 -28.85 6.52 5.53
N GLY A 73 -29.90 6.29 4.73
CA GLY A 73 -29.86 5.30 3.64
C GLY A 73 -28.89 5.69 2.53
N LEU A 74 -28.91 6.95 2.09
CA LEU A 74 -28.00 7.44 1.06
C LEU A 74 -26.54 7.43 1.55
N LEU A 75 -26.32 7.82 2.80
CA LEU A 75 -24.98 7.85 3.41
C LEU A 75 -24.39 6.46 3.55
N THR A 76 -25.16 5.49 4.02
CA THR A 76 -24.70 4.09 4.14
C THR A 76 -24.36 3.48 2.78
N VAL A 77 -25.20 3.71 1.77
CA VAL A 77 -24.94 3.22 0.41
C VAL A 77 -23.68 3.86 -0.18
N LEU A 78 -23.51 5.18 -0.09
CA LEU A 78 -22.34 5.86 -0.63
C LEU A 78 -21.03 5.46 0.06
N VAL A 79 -21.05 5.27 1.38
CA VAL A 79 -19.89 4.78 2.14
C VAL A 79 -19.53 3.36 1.74
N LEU A 80 -20.51 2.45 1.62
CA LEU A 80 -20.28 1.07 1.22
C LEU A 80 -19.76 0.98 -0.21
N VAL A 81 -20.38 1.69 -1.15
CA VAL A 81 -19.94 1.73 -2.56
C VAL A 81 -18.55 2.34 -2.66
N GLY A 82 -18.28 3.45 -1.98
CA GLY A 82 -16.96 4.08 -1.94
C GLY A 82 -15.87 3.14 -1.41
N GLY A 83 -16.16 2.41 -0.32
CA GLY A 83 -15.24 1.41 0.24
C GLY A 83 -14.99 0.22 -0.69
N ILE A 84 -16.02 -0.29 -1.38
CA ILE A 84 -15.89 -1.38 -2.35
C ILE A 84 -15.06 -0.93 -3.55
N VAL A 85 -15.37 0.23 -4.13
CA VAL A 85 -14.64 0.79 -5.28
C VAL A 85 -13.18 1.05 -4.90
N GLY A 86 -12.92 1.63 -3.73
CA GLY A 86 -11.54 1.85 -3.24
C GLY A 86 -10.73 0.56 -3.13
N ARG A 87 -11.35 -0.53 -2.65
CA ARG A 87 -10.69 -1.86 -2.62
C ARG A 87 -10.42 -2.43 -4.01
N ILE A 88 -11.35 -2.27 -4.96
CA ILE A 88 -11.18 -2.77 -6.33
C ILE A 88 -10.04 -2.01 -7.03
N VAL A 89 -9.98 -0.69 -6.88
CA VAL A 89 -8.90 0.15 -7.45
C VAL A 89 -7.54 -0.24 -6.88
N ALA A 90 -7.44 -0.43 -5.56
CA ALA A 90 -6.20 -0.87 -4.92
C ALA A 90 -5.73 -2.23 -5.44
N LYS A 91 -6.67 -3.17 -5.63
CA LYS A 91 -6.35 -4.48 -6.19
C LYS A 91 -5.82 -4.37 -7.62
N LYS A 92 -6.48 -3.57 -8.46
CA LYS A 92 -6.08 -3.39 -9.86
C LYS A 92 -4.70 -2.74 -10.00
N MET A 93 -4.40 -1.74 -9.17
CA MET A 93 -3.09 -1.08 -9.17
C MET A 93 -1.94 -2.01 -8.79
N HIS A 94 -2.21 -3.02 -7.95
CA HIS A 94 -1.23 -4.07 -7.65
C HIS A 94 -1.07 -5.06 -8.80
N ASP A 95 -2.16 -5.45 -9.45
CA ASP A 95 -2.11 -6.38 -10.59
C ASP A 95 -1.35 -5.79 -11.80
N ASP A 96 -1.31 -4.45 -11.94
CA ASP A 96 -0.53 -3.75 -12.98
C ASP A 96 0.98 -3.64 -12.64
N LEU A 97 1.39 -3.95 -11.40
CA LEU A 97 2.78 -3.85 -10.92
C LEU A 97 3.56 -5.17 -10.98
N ASP A 98 2.85 -6.30 -11.08
CA ASP A 98 3.37 -7.67 -11.18
C ASP A 98 3.53 -8.11 -12.65
#